data_AF-A0A7C1LQI8-F1
#
_entry.id   AF-A0A7C1LQI8-F1
#
_cell.length_a   1.000
_cell.length_b   1.000
_cell.length_c   1.000
_cell.angle_alpha   90.00
_cell.angle_beta   90.00
_cell.angle_gamma   90.00
#
_symmetry.space_group_name_H-M   'P 1'
#
loop_
_entity.id
_entity.type
_entity.pdbx_description
1 polymer ?
#
loop_
_entity_poly.entity_id
_entity_poly.type
_entity_poly.pdbx_seq_one_letter_code
_entity_poly.pdbx_strand_id
1 'polypeptide(L)'
;MAIQLGENPWILILLMFLELFLIIVPGFISSRIEKKPISEVILDMGFQKNENFIIKIIAGISFGILFFFIGNYIIIFFRDFIVKNLFGVQFIQQGQSGAIIVTPIQPNLVQIIILIILQIIIIGPSEEAFFRGFIIKKLNEKLKLQYSIIISAICFTLYHVPPFLVPLTTIITFFGYYFTFGLILSLIFINFENSIIPNSVAHSCFNILILLL
;
A
#
# COMPACT_ATOMS: atom_id res chain seq x y z
N MET A 1 -17.11 -16.08 -1.04
CA MET A 1 -17.13 -15.64 -2.44
C MET A 1 -16.06 -14.57 -2.57
N ALA A 2 -15.08 -14.74 -3.45
CA ALA A 2 -14.05 -13.72 -3.69
C ALA A 2 -14.68 -12.49 -4.35
N ILE A 3 -14.30 -11.29 -3.91
CA ILE A 3 -14.67 -10.05 -4.61
C ILE A 3 -13.72 -9.90 -5.79
N GLN A 4 -14.24 -9.91 -7.02
CA GLN A 4 -13.44 -9.86 -8.25
C GLN A 4 -13.47 -8.46 -8.87
N LEU A 5 -12.67 -7.54 -8.33
CA LEU A 5 -12.59 -6.18 -8.86
C LEU A 5 -11.85 -6.11 -10.21
N GLY A 6 -10.94 -7.06 -10.46
CA GLY A 6 -10.19 -7.17 -11.71
C GLY A 6 -10.93 -7.83 -12.88
N GLU A 7 -12.15 -8.36 -12.67
CA GLU A 7 -12.90 -9.03 -13.75
C GLU A 7 -13.19 -8.09 -14.92
N ASN A 8 -13.53 -6.82 -14.63
CA ASN A 8 -13.69 -5.78 -15.63
C ASN A 8 -12.61 -4.70 -15.43
N PRO A 9 -11.59 -4.62 -16.30
CA PRO A 9 -10.51 -3.64 -16.16
C PRO A 9 -10.98 -2.18 -16.17
N TRP A 10 -12.09 -1.86 -16.83
CA TRP A 10 -12.65 -0.49 -16.80
C TRP A 10 -13.26 -0.14 -15.44
N ILE A 11 -13.91 -1.10 -14.79
CA ILE A 11 -14.42 -0.93 -13.43
C ILE A 11 -13.23 -0.76 -12.47
N LEU A 12 -12.20 -1.60 -12.59
CA LEU A 12 -10.98 -1.46 -11.80
C LEU A 12 -10.35 -0.07 -11.96
N ILE A 13 -10.17 0.40 -13.20
CA ILE A 13 -9.65 1.74 -13.52
C ILE A 13 -10.47 2.83 -12.83
N LEU A 14 -11.80 2.74 -12.87
CA LEU A 14 -12.67 3.71 -12.20
C LEU A 14 -12.49 3.69 -10.68
N LEU A 15 -12.41 2.49 -10.09
CA LEU A 15 -12.25 2.31 -8.65
C LEU A 15 -10.89 2.81 -8.14
N MET A 16 -9.83 2.77 -8.94
CA MET A 16 -8.51 3.30 -8.56
C MET A 16 -8.55 4.79 -8.21
N PHE A 17 -9.49 5.57 -8.75
CA PHE A 17 -9.66 6.99 -8.38
C PHE A 17 -10.16 7.17 -6.94
N LEU A 18 -10.78 6.16 -6.34
CA LEU A 18 -11.23 6.22 -4.94
C LEU A 18 -10.04 6.31 -3.98
N GLU A 19 -8.85 5.89 -4.39
CA GLU A 19 -7.62 6.03 -3.58
C GLU A 19 -7.29 7.49 -3.25
N LEU A 20 -7.75 8.44 -4.07
CA LEU A 20 -7.60 9.87 -3.75
C LEU A 20 -8.27 10.25 -2.42
N PHE A 21 -9.26 9.46 -1.96
CA PHE A 21 -9.86 9.65 -0.64
C PHE A 21 -8.87 9.41 0.51
N LEU A 22 -7.81 8.63 0.32
CA LEU A 22 -6.73 8.47 1.30
C LEU A 22 -5.96 9.78 1.54
N ILE A 23 -6.04 10.75 0.63
CA ILE A 23 -5.50 12.10 0.83
C ILE A 23 -6.61 13.06 1.24
N ILE A 24 -7.70 13.09 0.47
CA ILE A 24 -8.74 14.13 0.58
C ILE A 24 -9.46 14.04 1.92
N VAL A 25 -9.89 12.85 2.34
CA VAL A 25 -10.69 12.66 3.57
C VAL A 25 -9.88 12.98 4.82
N PRO A 26 -8.71 12.36 5.09
CA PRO A 26 -7.93 12.68 6.28
C PRO A 26 -7.39 14.11 6.24
N GLY A 27 -7.01 14.63 5.06
CA GLY A 27 -6.59 16.02 4.90
C GLY A 27 -7.69 17.01 5.28
N PHE A 28 -8.93 16.76 4.84
CA PHE A 28 -10.08 17.59 5.21
C PHE A 28 -10.39 17.52 6.71
N ILE A 29 -10.43 16.30 7.29
CA ILE A 29 -10.72 16.10 8.71
C ILE A 29 -9.65 16.79 9.58
N SER A 30 -8.37 16.55 9.29
CA SER A 30 -7.24 17.15 10.02
C SER A 30 -7.23 18.67 9.88
N SER A 31 -7.49 19.22 8.69
CA SER A 31 -7.62 20.67 8.47
C SER A 31 -8.65 21.32 9.40
N ARG A 32 -9.79 20.65 9.63
CA ARG A 32 -10.84 21.15 10.55
C ARG A 32 -10.44 21.05 12.02
N ILE A 33 -9.78 19.97 12.41
CA ILE A 33 -9.35 19.74 13.79
C ILE A 33 -8.20 20.68 14.18
N GLU A 34 -7.21 20.81 13.30
CA GLU A 34 -5.99 21.58 13.53
C GLU A 34 -6.13 23.06 13.17
N LYS A 35 -7.26 23.44 12.54
CA LYS A 35 -7.54 24.81 12.05
C LYS A 35 -6.47 25.33 11.08
N LYS A 36 -5.90 24.43 10.28
CA LYS A 36 -4.92 24.73 9.23
C LYS A 36 -5.56 24.66 7.84
N PRO A 37 -5.06 25.40 6.83
CA PRO A 37 -5.46 25.21 5.45
C PRO A 37 -5.26 23.76 4.99
N ILE A 38 -6.21 23.20 4.25
CA ILE A 38 -6.10 21.81 3.74
C ILE A 38 -4.86 21.60 2.87
N SER A 39 -4.42 22.63 2.15
CA SER A 39 -3.20 22.61 1.35
C SER A 39 -1.96 22.39 2.20
N GLU A 40 -1.88 23.00 3.39
CA GLU A 40 -0.78 22.81 4.33
C GLU A 40 -0.76 21.37 4.85
N VAL A 41 -1.93 20.84 5.22
CA VAL A 41 -2.05 19.45 5.69
C VAL A 41 -1.63 18.45 4.59
N ILE A 42 -2.09 18.65 3.36
CA ILE A 42 -1.72 17.78 2.23
C ILE A 42 -0.22 17.88 1.96
N LEU A 43 0.37 19.08 1.97
CA LEU A 43 1.83 19.22 1.84
C LEU A 43 2.56 18.45 2.94
N ASP A 44 2.07 18.51 4.18
CA ASP A 44 2.63 17.76 5.31
C ASP A 44 2.52 16.24 5.15
N MET A 45 1.60 15.73 4.33
CA MET A 45 1.53 14.30 3.96
C MET A 45 2.68 13.85 3.04
N GLY A 46 3.66 14.70 2.75
CA GLY A 46 4.91 14.32 2.09
C GLY A 46 5.10 14.88 0.69
N PHE A 47 4.17 15.70 0.20
CA PHE A 47 4.26 16.42 -1.09
C PHE A 47 5.14 17.68 -1.03
N GLN A 48 6.08 17.74 -0.08
CA GLN A 48 6.99 18.87 0.07
C GLN A 48 8.06 18.87 -1.04
N LYS A 49 8.69 20.03 -1.26
CA LYS A 49 9.80 20.13 -2.20
C LYS A 49 10.95 19.25 -1.70
N ASN A 50 11.42 18.35 -2.56
CA ASN A 50 12.41 17.36 -2.20
C ASN A 50 13.76 17.67 -2.84
N GLU A 51 14.80 17.77 -2.02
CA GLU A 51 16.18 17.68 -2.48
C GLU A 51 16.50 16.26 -2.94
N ASN A 52 17.51 16.13 -3.81
CA ASN A 52 18.00 14.84 -4.31
C ASN A 52 16.93 13.97 -4.98
N PHE A 53 15.99 14.60 -5.69
CA PHE A 53 14.86 13.95 -6.36
C PHE A 53 15.27 12.72 -7.18
N ILE A 54 16.30 12.85 -8.04
CA ILE A 54 16.77 11.77 -8.91
C ILE A 54 17.23 10.55 -8.09
N ILE A 55 17.97 10.77 -7.00
CA ILE A 55 18.47 9.70 -6.12
C ILE A 55 17.28 8.97 -5.47
N LYS A 56 16.27 9.72 -5.02
CA LYS A 56 15.04 9.16 -4.44
C LYS A 56 14.25 8.31 -5.45
N ILE A 57 14.16 8.75 -6.71
CA ILE A 57 13.55 7.95 -7.78
C ILE A 57 14.34 6.66 -8.03
N ILE A 58 15.66 6.74 -8.18
CA ILE A 58 16.52 5.57 -8.42
C ILE A 58 16.41 4.57 -7.26
N ALA A 59 16.46 5.07 -6.02
CA ALA A 59 16.28 4.25 -4.83
C ALA A 59 14.90 3.58 -4.82
N GLY A 60 13.83 4.32 -5.12
CA GLY A 60 12.48 3.78 -5.23
C GLY A 60 12.37 2.66 -6.26
N ILE A 61 12.88 2.86 -7.48
CA ILE A 61 12.90 1.81 -8.51
C ILE A 61 13.68 0.58 -8.02
N SER A 62 14.85 0.80 -7.41
CA SER A 62 15.68 -0.30 -6.87
C SER A 62 14.93 -1.09 -5.80
N PHE A 63 14.24 -0.41 -4.88
CA PHE A 63 13.41 -1.06 -3.87
C PHE A 63 12.21 -1.78 -4.49
N GLY A 64 11.53 -1.20 -5.48
CA GLY A 64 10.40 -1.85 -6.16
C GLY A 64 10.79 -3.14 -6.87
N ILE A 65 11.93 -3.15 -7.54
CA ILE A 65 12.50 -4.37 -8.14
C ILE A 65 12.86 -5.38 -7.04
N LEU A 66 13.49 -4.92 -5.95
CA LEU A 66 13.80 -5.80 -4.82
C LEU A 66 12.53 -6.42 -4.23
N PHE A 67 11.47 -5.62 -4.04
CA PHE A 67 10.16 -6.06 -3.55
C PHE A 67 9.56 -7.16 -4.41
N PHE A 68 9.66 -7.03 -5.73
CA PHE A 68 9.22 -8.07 -6.66
C PHE A 68 9.90 -9.41 -6.40
N PHE A 69 11.23 -9.43 -6.23
CA PHE A 69 11.96 -10.66 -5.97
C PHE A 69 11.73 -11.21 -4.56
N ILE A 70 11.71 -10.36 -3.52
CA ILE A 70 11.56 -10.83 -2.13
C ILE A 70 10.11 -11.15 -1.76
N GLY A 71 9.13 -10.56 -2.43
CA GLY A 71 7.71 -10.68 -2.10
C GLY A 71 7.23 -12.12 -2.09
N ASN A 72 7.67 -12.93 -3.06
CA ASN A 72 7.34 -14.34 -3.11
C ASN A 72 7.88 -15.11 -1.88
N TYR A 73 9.11 -14.81 -1.43
CA TYR A 73 9.67 -15.43 -0.24
C TYR A 73 8.92 -15.01 1.03
N ILE A 74 8.51 -13.74 1.13
CA ILE A 74 7.73 -13.23 2.26
C ILE A 74 6.38 -13.96 2.34
N ILE A 75 5.64 -14.06 1.22
CA ILE A 75 4.34 -14.75 1.24
C ILE A 75 4.51 -16.25 1.53
N ILE A 76 5.51 -16.92 0.97
CA ILE A 76 5.79 -18.33 1.26
C ILE A 76 6.08 -18.52 2.76
N PHE A 77 6.90 -17.65 3.35
CA PHE A 77 7.22 -17.73 4.77
C PHE A 77 5.98 -17.56 5.66
N PHE A 78 5.18 -16.51 5.45
CA PHE A 78 4.03 -16.28 6.33
C PHE A 78 2.87 -17.24 6.03
N ARG A 79 2.51 -17.44 4.77
CA ARG A 79 1.37 -18.27 4.37
C ARG A 79 1.72 -19.76 4.45
N ASP A 80 2.72 -20.18 3.67
CA ASP A 80 2.97 -21.61 3.43
C ASP A 80 3.80 -22.26 4.53
N PHE A 81 4.56 -21.48 5.30
CA PHE A 81 5.27 -21.96 6.48
C PHE A 81 4.46 -21.67 7.76
N ILE A 82 4.25 -20.41 8.16
CA ILE A 82 3.61 -20.13 9.46
C ILE A 82 2.13 -20.57 9.48
N VAL A 83 1.29 -20.02 8.59
CA VAL A 83 -0.16 -20.28 8.63
C VAL A 83 -0.46 -21.75 8.33
N LYS A 84 0.24 -22.37 7.37
CA LYS A 84 0.07 -23.78 7.06
C LYS A 84 0.36 -24.69 8.25
N ASN A 85 1.45 -24.44 8.98
CA ASN A 85 1.81 -25.28 10.12
C ASN A 85 0.87 -25.07 11.32
N LEU A 86 0.33 -23.86 11.51
CA LEU A 86 -0.58 -23.55 12.61
C LEU A 86 -2.03 -23.97 12.34
N PHE A 87 -2.51 -23.83 11.10
CA PHE A 87 -3.94 -23.96 10.77
C PHE A 87 -4.24 -24.97 9.64
N GLY A 88 -3.23 -25.50 8.96
CA GLY A 88 -3.38 -26.49 7.89
C GLY A 88 -3.68 -25.90 6.50
N VAL A 89 -3.66 -26.77 5.49
CA VAL A 89 -3.82 -26.39 4.07
C VAL A 89 -5.23 -25.87 3.75
N GLN A 90 -6.26 -26.45 4.37
CA GLN A 90 -7.65 -26.04 4.16
C GLN A 90 -7.88 -24.58 4.58
N PHE A 91 -7.22 -24.13 5.65
CA PHE A 91 -7.31 -22.74 6.11
C PHE A 91 -6.74 -21.75 5.07
N ILE A 92 -5.60 -22.09 4.47
CA ILE A 92 -4.98 -21.28 3.40
C ILE A 92 -5.89 -21.22 2.18
N GLN A 93 -6.45 -22.36 1.75
CA GLN A 93 -7.35 -22.40 0.59
C GLN A 93 -8.60 -21.53 0.83
N GLN A 94 -9.15 -21.55 2.05
CA GLN A 94 -10.24 -20.67 2.45
C GLN A 94 -9.81 -19.19 2.43
N GLY A 95 -8.61 -18.88 2.94
CA GLY A 95 -8.08 -17.51 2.91
C GLY A 95 -7.82 -16.99 1.50
N GLN A 96 -7.28 -17.82 0.61
CA GLN A 96 -7.06 -17.46 -0.79
C GLN A 96 -8.38 -17.25 -1.55
N SER A 97 -9.37 -18.12 -1.34
CA SER A 97 -10.70 -18.00 -1.98
C SER A 97 -11.56 -16.85 -1.42
N GLY A 98 -11.17 -16.29 -0.27
CA GLY A 98 -11.79 -15.11 0.32
C GLY A 98 -11.05 -13.80 0.03
N ALA A 99 -9.97 -13.81 -0.76
CA ALA A 99 -9.22 -12.60 -1.11
C ALA A 99 -9.97 -11.73 -2.13
N ILE A 100 -9.68 -10.43 -2.11
CA ILE A 100 -10.14 -9.50 -3.15
C ILE A 100 -9.16 -9.60 -4.32
N ILE A 101 -9.66 -9.98 -5.49
CA ILE A 101 -8.84 -10.13 -6.70
C ILE A 101 -8.87 -8.82 -7.46
N VAL A 102 -7.73 -8.14 -7.49
CA VAL A 102 -7.54 -6.86 -8.19
C VAL A 102 -6.70 -6.98 -9.46
N THR A 103 -6.20 -8.18 -9.77
CA THR A 103 -5.47 -8.44 -11.02
C THR A 103 -6.46 -8.45 -12.19
N PRO A 104 -6.25 -7.60 -13.21
CA PRO A 104 -7.16 -7.52 -14.36
C PRO A 104 -7.12 -8.80 -15.20
N ILE A 105 -8.29 -9.30 -15.61
CA ILE A 105 -8.40 -10.45 -16.50
C ILE A 105 -8.32 -9.97 -17.96
N GLN A 106 -7.30 -10.42 -18.69
CA GLN A 106 -7.10 -10.14 -20.13
C GLN A 106 -7.23 -8.66 -20.52
N PRO A 107 -6.54 -7.72 -19.85
CA PRO A 107 -6.58 -6.31 -20.22
C PRO A 107 -5.95 -6.09 -21.61
N ASN A 108 -6.53 -5.19 -22.40
CA ASN A 108 -5.91 -4.74 -23.65
C ASN A 108 -4.76 -3.75 -23.38
N LEU A 109 -3.96 -3.45 -24.41
CA LEU A 109 -2.80 -2.57 -24.27
C LEU A 109 -3.14 -1.16 -23.73
N VAL A 110 -4.28 -0.60 -24.14
CA VAL A 110 -4.73 0.72 -23.67
C VAL A 110 -5.04 0.67 -22.17
N GLN A 111 -5.72 -0.38 -21.71
CA GLN A 111 -6.03 -0.57 -20.31
C GLN A 111 -4.76 -0.77 -19.48
N ILE A 112 -3.79 -1.56 -19.96
CA ILE A 112 -2.49 -1.73 -19.28
C ILE A 112 -1.77 -0.40 -19.11
N ILE A 113 -1.71 0.43 -20.17
CA ILE A 113 -1.07 1.75 -20.11
C ILE A 113 -1.77 2.64 -19.08
N ILE A 114 -3.10 2.67 -19.07
CA ILE A 114 -3.87 3.44 -18.08
C ILE A 114 -3.58 2.94 -16.67
N LEU A 115 -3.61 1.63 -16.42
CA LEU A 115 -3.32 1.04 -15.12
C LEU A 115 -1.91 1.42 -14.63
N ILE A 116 -0.89 1.35 -15.50
CA ILE A 116 0.48 1.76 -15.16
C ILE A 116 0.54 3.24 -14.76
N ILE A 117 -0.11 4.11 -15.54
CA ILE A 117 -0.16 5.55 -15.24
C ILE A 117 -0.83 5.79 -13.88
N LEU A 118 -1.96 5.12 -13.62
CA LEU A 118 -2.68 5.26 -12.36
C LEU A 118 -1.89 4.72 -11.17
N GLN A 119 -1.11 3.64 -11.34
CA GLN A 119 -0.21 3.16 -10.30
C GLN A 119 0.81 4.21 -9.88
N ILE A 120 1.38 4.96 -10.84
CA ILE A 120 2.41 5.98 -10.61
C ILE A 120 1.81 7.27 -10.05
N ILE A 121 0.67 7.72 -10.57
CA ILE A 121 0.12 9.04 -10.27
C ILE A 121 -0.84 9.00 -9.09
N ILE A 122 -1.60 7.92 -8.92
CA ILE A 122 -2.68 7.84 -7.93
C ILE A 122 -2.32 6.86 -6.82
N ILE A 123 -2.14 5.57 -7.13
CA ILE A 123 -2.05 4.52 -6.09
C ILE A 123 -0.84 4.76 -5.18
N GLY A 124 0.36 4.71 -5.75
CA GLY A 124 1.61 4.87 -4.97
C GLY A 124 1.64 6.19 -4.19
N PRO A 125 1.34 7.35 -4.80
CA PRO A 125 1.30 8.60 -4.04
C PRO A 125 0.23 8.65 -2.95
N SER A 126 -0.99 8.17 -3.22
CA SER A 126 -2.11 8.30 -2.27
C SER A 126 -1.96 7.38 -1.06
N GLU A 127 -1.60 6.13 -1.29
CA GLU A 127 -1.39 5.17 -0.20
C GLU A 127 -0.19 5.60 0.66
N GLU A 128 0.94 5.95 0.04
CA GLU A 128 2.13 6.34 0.81
C GLU A 128 1.93 7.67 1.55
N ALA A 129 1.24 8.65 0.95
CA ALA A 129 0.87 9.88 1.62
C ALA A 129 0.02 9.62 2.86
N PHE A 130 -0.93 8.69 2.81
CA PHE A 130 -1.77 8.37 3.96
C PHE A 130 -1.03 7.55 5.01
N PHE A 131 -0.52 6.37 4.65
CA PHE A 131 0.04 5.46 5.64
C PHE A 131 1.34 6.02 6.23
N ARG A 132 2.18 6.71 5.45
CA ARG A 132 3.49 7.19 5.91
C ARG A 132 3.42 8.67 6.22
N GLY A 133 3.01 9.46 5.24
CA GLY A 133 2.91 10.92 5.39
C GLY A 133 1.98 11.35 6.51
N PHE A 134 0.77 10.78 6.58
CA PHE A 134 -0.26 11.19 7.55
C PHE A 134 -0.17 10.41 8.85
N ILE A 135 -0.37 9.09 8.82
CA ILE A 135 -0.48 8.28 10.05
C ILE A 135 0.81 8.35 10.87
N ILE A 136 1.99 8.11 10.27
CA ILE A 136 3.25 8.10 11.04
C ILE A 136 3.51 9.48 11.63
N LYS A 137 3.42 10.56 10.84
CA LYS A 137 3.69 11.92 11.34
C LYS A 137 2.74 12.31 12.47
N LYS A 138 1.42 12.13 12.27
CA LYS A 138 0.41 12.51 13.27
C LYS A 138 0.53 11.71 14.56
N LEU A 139 0.81 10.41 14.48
CA LEU A 139 1.03 9.61 15.67
C LEU A 139 2.35 9.95 16.36
N ASN A 140 3.41 10.27 15.61
CA ASN A 140 4.71 10.61 16.17
C ASN A 140 4.73 11.97 16.90
N GLU A 141 3.71 12.81 16.72
CA GLU A 141 3.50 14.01 17.57
C GLU A 141 3.17 13.64 19.03
N LYS A 142 2.62 12.44 19.27
CA LYS A 142 2.12 12.01 20.60
C LYS A 142 2.73 10.70 21.11
N LEU A 143 3.24 9.87 20.21
CA LEU A 143 3.79 8.54 20.48
C LEU A 143 5.24 8.48 20.02
N LYS A 144 6.00 7.51 20.54
CA LYS A 144 7.34 7.23 20.02
C LYS A 144 7.24 6.72 18.58
N LEU A 145 8.22 7.09 17.76
CA LEU A 145 8.32 6.72 16.35
C LEU A 145 8.08 5.22 16.07
N GLN A 146 8.62 4.34 16.92
CA GLN A 146 8.44 2.89 16.80
C GLN A 146 6.96 2.48 16.82
N TYR A 147 6.16 3.07 17.72
CA TYR A 147 4.74 2.79 17.80
C TYR A 147 3.99 3.36 16.59
N SER A 148 4.37 4.54 16.11
CA SER A 148 3.80 5.15 14.90
C SER A 148 4.02 4.28 13.67
N ILE A 149 5.23 3.71 13.52
CA ILE A 149 5.58 2.77 12.45
C ILE A 149 4.72 1.49 12.54
N ILE A 150 4.64 0.88 13.73
CA ILE A 150 3.87 -0.36 13.93
C ILE A 150 2.39 -0.13 13.63
N ILE A 151 1.81 0.95 14.15
CA ILE A 151 0.39 1.28 13.93
C ILE A 151 0.13 1.54 12.45
N SER A 152 1.00 2.29 11.77
CA SER A 152 0.90 2.51 10.32
C SER A 152 0.93 1.19 9.53
N ALA A 153 1.85 0.27 9.86
CA ALA A 153 1.93 -1.03 9.20
C ALA A 153 0.69 -1.90 9.46
N ILE A 154 0.09 -1.84 10.66
CA ILE A 154 -1.19 -2.51 10.96
C ILE A 154 -2.30 -1.90 10.11
N CYS A 155 -2.41 -0.57 10.05
CA CYS A 155 -3.41 0.11 9.21
C CYS A 155 -3.26 -0.26 7.73
N PHE A 156 -2.03 -0.28 7.21
CA PHE A 156 -1.73 -0.71 5.85
C PHE A 156 -2.15 -2.17 5.60
N THR A 157 -1.88 -3.05 6.57
CA THR A 157 -2.29 -4.46 6.49
C THR A 157 -3.80 -4.59 6.42
N LEU A 158 -4.51 -3.96 7.37
CA LEU A 158 -5.97 -4.01 7.41
C LEU A 158 -6.61 -3.33 6.21
N TYR A 159 -5.93 -2.37 5.57
CA TYR A 159 -6.40 -1.81 4.30
C TYR A 159 -6.44 -2.86 3.18
N HIS A 160 -5.42 -3.73 3.12
CA HIS A 160 -5.31 -4.78 2.10
C HIS A 160 -6.13 -6.03 2.42
N VAL A 161 -6.44 -6.27 3.70
CA VAL A 161 -7.38 -7.30 4.15
C VAL A 161 -8.50 -6.67 4.99
N PRO A 162 -9.38 -5.86 4.35
CA PRO A 162 -10.36 -5.04 5.04
C PRO A 162 -11.29 -5.89 5.91
N PRO A 163 -11.27 -5.68 7.24
CA PRO A 163 -12.25 -6.29 8.13
C PRO A 163 -13.66 -6.02 7.60
N PHE A 164 -14.58 -6.97 7.78
CA PHE A 164 -15.97 -6.92 7.29
C PHE A 164 -16.17 -7.15 5.78
N LEU A 165 -15.14 -6.99 4.94
CA LEU A 165 -15.21 -7.33 3.50
C LEU A 165 -14.60 -8.69 3.17
N VAL A 166 -13.59 -9.12 3.93
CA VAL A 166 -12.95 -10.43 3.77
C VAL A 166 -13.08 -11.28 5.04
N PRO A 167 -13.12 -12.62 4.93
CA PRO A 167 -13.19 -13.50 6.09
C PRO A 167 -11.90 -13.45 6.92
N LEU A 168 -12.01 -13.82 8.20
CA LEU A 168 -10.87 -13.87 9.13
C LEU A 168 -9.73 -14.77 8.61
N THR A 169 -10.08 -15.84 7.89
CA THR A 169 -9.11 -16.72 7.22
C THR A 169 -8.22 -15.95 6.24
N THR A 170 -8.80 -15.07 5.41
CA THR A 170 -8.05 -14.20 4.50
C THR A 170 -7.14 -13.26 5.27
N ILE A 171 -7.65 -12.60 6.31
CA ILE A 171 -6.87 -11.67 7.13
C ILE A 171 -5.63 -12.37 7.67
N ILE A 172 -5.80 -13.50 8.38
CA ILE A 172 -4.69 -14.25 8.98
C ILE A 172 -3.71 -14.76 7.91
N THR A 173 -4.23 -15.23 6.77
CA THR A 173 -3.42 -15.78 5.66
C THR A 173 -2.46 -14.76 5.07
N PHE A 174 -2.88 -13.49 4.94
CA PHE A 174 -2.10 -12.44 4.30
C PHE A 174 -1.55 -11.37 5.26
N PHE A 175 -1.88 -11.43 6.55
CA PHE A 175 -1.48 -10.42 7.54
C PHE A 175 0.03 -10.19 7.53
N GLY A 176 0.82 -11.26 7.70
CA GLY A 176 2.28 -11.14 7.78
C GLY A 176 2.92 -10.58 6.51
N TYR A 177 2.33 -10.86 5.34
CA TYR A 177 2.80 -10.35 4.06
C TYR A 177 2.64 -8.83 3.96
N TYR A 178 1.42 -8.32 4.11
CA TYR A 178 1.16 -6.89 4.03
C TYR A 178 1.78 -6.11 5.21
N PHE A 179 1.83 -6.72 6.40
CA PHE A 179 2.46 -6.10 7.57
C PHE A 179 3.97 -5.90 7.36
N THR A 180 4.64 -6.89 6.77
CA THR A 180 6.07 -6.80 6.45
C THR A 180 6.35 -5.68 5.44
N PHE A 181 5.58 -5.59 4.35
CA PHE A 181 5.71 -4.47 3.42
C PHE A 181 5.37 -3.13 4.06
N GLY A 182 4.33 -3.09 4.91
CA GLY A 182 3.96 -1.95 5.73
C GLY A 182 5.13 -1.40 6.55
N LEU A 183 5.87 -2.30 7.22
CA LEU A 183 7.08 -1.98 7.99
C LEU A 183 8.23 -1.52 7.08
N ILE A 184 8.56 -2.27 6.03
CA ILE A 184 9.69 -1.94 5.15
C ILE A 184 9.51 -0.56 4.53
N LEU A 185 8.33 -0.27 3.97
CA LEU A 185 8.02 1.05 3.42
C LEU A 185 8.05 2.13 4.50
N SER A 186 7.57 1.87 5.71
CA SER A 186 7.71 2.82 6.83
C SER A 186 9.18 3.12 7.15
N LEU A 187 10.06 2.12 7.12
CA LEU A 187 11.49 2.32 7.32
C LEU A 187 12.11 3.15 6.19
N ILE A 188 11.81 2.84 4.93
CA ILE A 188 12.26 3.64 3.78
C ILE A 188 11.84 5.11 3.98
N PHE A 189 10.59 5.37 4.34
CA PHE A 189 10.09 6.72 4.55
C PHE A 189 10.91 7.48 5.60
N ILE A 190 11.22 6.85 6.74
CA ILE A 190 12.05 7.47 7.80
C ILE A 190 13.50 7.67 7.35
N ASN A 191 14.08 6.67 6.66
CA ASN A 191 15.46 6.74 6.16
C ASN A 191 15.65 7.79 5.05
N PHE A 192 14.59 8.16 4.35
CA PHE A 192 14.59 9.22 3.34
C PHE A 192 13.94 10.52 3.84
N GLU A 193 14.13 10.82 5.13
CA GLU A 193 13.77 12.11 5.75
C GLU A 193 12.27 12.45 5.62
N ASN A 194 11.40 11.44 5.75
CA ASN A 194 9.95 11.57 5.59
C ASN A 194 9.51 11.98 4.18
N SER A 195 10.30 11.63 3.16
CA SER A 195 9.92 11.76 1.76
C SER A 195 9.09 10.57 1.30
N ILE A 196 7.92 10.83 0.69
CA ILE A 196 7.10 9.77 0.09
C ILE A 196 7.60 9.35 -1.31
N ILE A 197 8.48 10.12 -1.94
CA ILE A 197 8.95 9.83 -3.30
C ILE A 197 9.54 8.42 -3.47
N PRO A 198 10.56 8.01 -2.68
CA PRO A 198 11.14 6.67 -2.85
C PRO A 198 10.10 5.57 -2.57
N ASN A 199 9.23 5.80 -1.59
CA ASN A 199 8.12 4.91 -1.25
C ASN A 199 7.12 4.74 -2.38
N SER A 200 6.58 5.85 -2.91
CA SER A 200 5.58 5.84 -3.96
C SER A 200 6.13 5.19 -5.20
N VAL A 201 7.37 5.49 -5.57
CA VAL A 201 8.02 4.84 -6.72
C VAL A 201 8.26 3.35 -6.47
N ALA A 202 8.72 2.96 -5.28
CA ALA A 202 8.91 1.54 -4.95
C ALA A 202 7.61 0.76 -5.01
N HIS A 203 6.54 1.32 -4.43
CA HIS A 203 5.21 0.73 -4.42
C HIS A 203 4.65 0.64 -5.85
N SER A 204 4.63 1.74 -6.61
CA SER A 204 4.15 1.72 -8.00
C SER A 204 4.95 0.75 -8.85
N CYS A 205 6.28 0.74 -8.73
CA CYS A 205 7.15 -0.17 -9.46
C CYS A 205 6.86 -1.63 -9.13
N PHE A 206 6.69 -1.96 -7.85
CA PHE A 206 6.32 -3.30 -7.42
C PHE A 206 4.96 -3.74 -7.99
N ASN A 207 3.94 -2.88 -7.91
CA ASN A 207 2.60 -3.17 -8.45
C ASN A 207 2.62 -3.34 -9.97
N ILE A 208 3.39 -2.50 -10.68
CA ILE A 208 3.55 -2.61 -12.13
C ILE A 208 4.25 -3.90 -12.51
N LEU A 209 5.28 -4.32 -11.77
CA LEU A 209 5.96 -5.58 -12.04
C LEU A 209 5.02 -6.78 -11.85
N ILE A 210 4.22 -6.80 -10.79
CA ILE A 210 3.17 -7.83 -10.58
C ILE A 210 2.12 -7.81 -11.69
N LEU A 211 1.77 -6.62 -12.20
CA LEU A 211 0.80 -6.49 -13.29
C LEU A 211 1.33 -7.07 -14.62
N LEU A 212 2.64 -6.95 -14.86
CA LEU A 212 3.27 -7.28 -16.14
C LEU A 212 3.88 -8.68 -16.19
N LEU A 213 4.24 -9.27 -15.04
CA LEU A 213 5.02 -10.51 -14.92
C LEU A 213 4.29 -11.52 -14.02
#